data_AF-A0A4S4BMB3-F1
#
_entry.id   AF-A0A4S4BMB3-F1
#
_cell.length_a   1.000
_cell.length_b   1.000
_cell.length_c   1.000
_cell.angle_alpha   90.00
_cell.angle_beta   90.00
_cell.angle_gamma   90.00
#
_symmetry.space_group_name_H-M   'P 1'
#
loop_
_entity.id
_entity.type
_entity.pdbx_description
1 polymer ?
#
loop_
_entity_poly.entity_id
_entity_poly.type
_entity_poly.pdbx_seq_one_letter_code
_entity_poly.pdbx_strand_id
1 'polypeptide(L)'
;MYALSIMEIRQIKTLLSQAKALEKTVDDILNRDVAEHSRYTSFKDMALTYNDLANRAKAVMRFGSFYTMNTDNMRTSGNTLWPDAKNILESVLVSTRFLISSLESQIDFVSEEIDNVGNFIKTKLRNVIFEIPSKEKDIQNAIENLFIGKGYDKGIDYDRETGKFNFSGREYIPDFIIPKLRICIEVKLLNDRNKKSKIIEEINADITAYQKIYESVLFVIYDIGIIRDEIEFSRDIENHSGVKLIIVKH
;
A
#
# COMPACT_ATOMS: atom_id res chain seq x y z
N MET A 1 -8.82 16.05 -7.32
CA MET A 1 -7.53 15.34 -7.16
C MET A 1 -7.80 13.85 -7.39
N TYR A 2 -7.38 13.28 -8.53
CA TYR A 2 -7.68 11.87 -8.86
C TYR A 2 -6.80 10.95 -7.99
N ALA A 3 -7.21 9.73 -7.70
CA ALA A 3 -6.36 8.75 -7.00
C ALA A 3 -5.62 7.82 -7.97
N LEU A 4 -4.66 7.04 -7.47
CA LEU A 4 -3.93 6.03 -8.24
C LEU A 4 -4.77 4.76 -8.43
N SER A 5 -4.60 4.09 -9.57
CA SER A 5 -5.26 2.87 -10.06
C SER A 5 -4.48 1.59 -9.72
N ILE A 6 -5.15 0.40 -9.76
CA ILE A 6 -4.64 -0.87 -9.15
C ILE A 6 -3.30 -1.22 -9.76
N MET A 7 -3.23 -0.97 -11.06
CA MET A 7 -2.03 -1.10 -11.84
C MET A 7 -0.95 -0.10 -11.44
N GLU A 8 -1.26 1.16 -11.14
CA GLU A 8 -0.27 2.19 -10.79
C GLU A 8 0.46 1.88 -9.46
N ILE A 9 -0.23 1.51 -8.37
CA ILE A 9 0.48 1.18 -7.12
C ILE A 9 1.28 -0.12 -7.26
N ARG A 10 0.74 -1.13 -7.94
CA ARG A 10 1.50 -2.35 -8.25
C ARG A 10 2.74 -2.03 -9.09
N GLN A 11 2.62 -1.11 -10.04
CA GLN A 11 3.75 -0.59 -10.81
C GLN A 11 4.75 0.14 -9.92
N ILE A 12 4.32 1.00 -9.00
CA ILE A 12 5.19 1.70 -8.04
C ILE A 12 5.96 0.69 -7.17
N LYS A 13 5.29 -0.32 -6.59
CA LYS A 13 5.95 -1.38 -5.82
C LYS A 13 6.94 -2.19 -6.65
N THR A 14 6.59 -2.49 -7.91
CA THR A 14 7.48 -3.17 -8.86
C THR A 14 8.71 -2.32 -9.17
N LEU A 15 8.52 -1.03 -9.47
CA LEU A 15 9.58 -0.07 -9.73
C LEU A 15 10.49 0.10 -8.52
N LEU A 16 9.93 0.16 -7.31
CA LEU A 16 10.69 0.25 -6.06
C LEU A 16 11.62 -0.96 -5.88
N SER A 17 11.09 -2.17 -6.12
CA SER A 17 11.89 -3.40 -6.06
C SER A 17 13.03 -3.39 -7.10
N GLN A 18 12.73 -2.99 -8.34
CA GLN A 18 13.72 -2.88 -9.41
C GLN A 18 14.79 -1.82 -9.11
N ALA A 19 14.40 -0.66 -8.57
CA ALA A 19 15.32 0.39 -8.18
C ALA A 19 16.23 -0.04 -7.02
N LYS A 20 15.71 -0.76 -6.02
CA LYS A 20 16.52 -1.35 -4.93
C LYS A 20 17.53 -2.37 -5.46
N ALA A 21 17.15 -3.18 -6.45
CA ALA A 21 18.06 -4.12 -7.09
C ALA A 21 19.19 -3.39 -7.86
N LEU A 22 18.85 -2.32 -8.58
CA LEU A 22 19.84 -1.47 -9.27
C LEU A 22 20.79 -0.80 -8.26
N GLU A 23 20.25 -0.19 -7.20
CA GLU A 23 21.02 0.47 -6.14
C GLU A 23 22.06 -0.49 -5.54
N LYS A 24 21.62 -1.68 -5.13
CA LYS A 24 22.50 -2.72 -4.61
C LYS A 24 23.57 -3.13 -5.61
N THR A 25 23.19 -3.33 -6.88
CA THR A 25 24.14 -3.73 -7.93
C THR A 25 25.22 -2.69 -8.14
N VAL A 26 24.84 -1.40 -8.18
CA VAL A 26 25.79 -0.29 -8.37
C VAL A 26 26.68 -0.11 -7.13
N ASP A 27 26.12 -0.23 -5.93
CA ASP A 27 26.88 -0.18 -4.67
C ASP A 27 27.91 -1.34 -4.61
N ASP A 28 27.49 -2.56 -4.93
CA ASP A 28 28.37 -3.73 -5.04
C ASP A 28 29.49 -3.51 -6.08
N ILE A 29 29.18 -2.90 -7.23
CA ILE A 29 30.19 -2.58 -8.25
C ILE A 29 31.20 -1.58 -7.71
N LEU A 30 30.75 -0.49 -7.07
CA LEU A 30 31.63 0.56 -6.55
C LEU A 30 32.55 0.03 -5.44
N ASN A 31 32.07 -0.90 -4.62
CA ASN A 31 32.76 -1.43 -3.45
C ASN A 31 33.53 -2.74 -3.67
N ARG A 32 33.46 -3.35 -4.86
CA ARG A 32 34.09 -4.66 -5.15
C ARG A 32 35.62 -4.61 -5.07
N ASP A 33 36.27 -5.60 -4.48
CA ASP A 33 37.73 -5.70 -4.42
C ASP A 33 38.35 -6.22 -5.75
N VAL A 34 38.31 -5.37 -6.79
CA VAL A 34 38.92 -5.60 -8.12
C VAL A 34 39.58 -4.31 -8.60
N ALA A 35 40.63 -4.38 -9.40
CA ALA A 35 41.31 -3.22 -9.97
C ALA A 35 40.32 -2.21 -10.60
N GLU A 36 40.47 -0.93 -10.25
CA GLU A 36 39.51 0.14 -10.57
C GLU A 36 39.20 0.28 -12.06
N HIS A 37 40.22 0.11 -12.92
CA HIS A 37 40.06 0.21 -14.37
C HIS A 37 39.13 -0.85 -14.99
N SER A 38 38.97 -2.01 -14.34
CA SER A 38 38.09 -3.10 -14.80
C SER A 38 36.75 -3.12 -14.09
N ARG A 39 36.61 -2.35 -13.00
CA ARG A 39 35.45 -2.35 -12.11
C ARG A 39 34.25 -1.62 -12.70
N TYR A 40 34.48 -0.48 -13.35
CA TYR A 40 33.43 0.46 -13.74
C TYR A 40 32.94 0.28 -15.18
N THR A 41 33.14 -0.88 -15.79
CA THR A 41 32.91 -1.08 -17.24
C THR A 41 31.43 -1.04 -17.64
N SER A 42 30.51 -1.31 -16.72
CA SER A 42 29.05 -1.33 -16.95
C SER A 42 28.35 0.01 -16.72
N PHE A 43 29.10 1.11 -16.52
CA PHE A 43 28.53 2.42 -16.16
C PHE A 43 27.41 2.90 -17.10
N LYS A 44 27.58 2.71 -18.41
CA LYS A 44 26.58 3.09 -19.42
C LYS A 44 25.31 2.25 -19.30
N ASP A 45 25.43 0.95 -19.07
CA ASP A 45 24.29 0.04 -18.91
C ASP A 45 23.50 0.37 -17.63
N MET A 46 24.20 0.70 -16.54
CA MET A 46 23.56 1.13 -15.30
C MET A 46 22.82 2.46 -15.47
N ALA A 47 23.39 3.42 -16.22
CA ALA A 47 22.75 4.69 -16.53
C ALA A 47 21.50 4.52 -17.41
N LEU A 48 21.56 3.66 -18.43
CA LEU A 48 20.40 3.30 -19.25
C LEU A 48 19.30 2.63 -18.43
N THR A 49 19.67 1.70 -17.54
CA THR A 49 18.74 1.03 -16.64
C THR A 49 18.06 2.02 -15.71
N TYR A 50 18.81 2.96 -15.13
CA TYR A 50 18.25 4.03 -14.31
C TYR A 50 17.27 4.90 -15.11
N ASN A 51 17.63 5.32 -16.33
CA ASN A 51 16.77 6.14 -17.17
C ASN A 51 15.44 5.44 -17.49
N ASP A 52 15.44 4.13 -17.77
CA ASP A 52 14.20 3.35 -17.95
C ASP A 52 13.30 3.42 -16.70
N LEU A 53 13.88 3.14 -15.53
CA LEU A 53 13.16 3.17 -14.27
C LEU A 53 12.61 4.57 -13.97
N ALA A 54 13.42 5.61 -14.17
CA ALA A 54 13.02 7.00 -13.97
C ALA A 54 11.87 7.41 -14.92
N ASN A 55 11.93 7.01 -16.19
CA ASN A 55 10.87 7.31 -17.15
C ASN A 55 9.56 6.58 -16.85
N ARG A 56 9.64 5.31 -16.45
CA ARG A 56 8.47 4.54 -16.01
C ARG A 56 7.89 5.11 -14.71
N ALA A 57 8.72 5.61 -13.80
CA ALA A 57 8.27 6.30 -12.60
C ALA A 57 7.55 7.62 -12.93
N LYS A 58 8.06 8.43 -13.87
CA LYS A 58 7.37 9.66 -14.36
C LYS A 58 5.96 9.39 -14.87
N ALA A 59 5.72 8.22 -15.45
CA ALA A 59 4.40 7.87 -16.01
C ALA A 59 3.35 7.56 -14.92
N VAL A 60 3.78 7.16 -13.73
CA VAL A 60 2.88 6.72 -12.63
C VAL A 60 2.90 7.67 -11.43
N MET A 61 3.97 8.44 -11.26
CA MET A 61 4.12 9.42 -10.20
C MET A 61 3.67 10.79 -10.68
N ARG A 62 2.78 11.41 -9.93
CA ARG A 62 2.20 12.72 -10.28
C ARG A 62 3.03 13.90 -9.82
N PHE A 63 3.98 13.64 -8.93
CA PHE A 63 4.88 14.62 -8.36
C PHE A 63 6.27 13.98 -8.25
N GLY A 64 7.32 14.77 -8.49
CA GLY A 64 8.70 14.32 -8.52
C GLY A 64 9.38 14.62 -9.85
N SER A 65 10.53 15.28 -9.78
CA SER A 65 11.41 15.48 -10.93
C SER A 65 12.50 14.43 -10.88
N PHE A 66 12.37 13.38 -11.69
CA PHE A 66 13.42 12.37 -11.83
C PHE A 66 14.40 12.84 -12.90
N TYR A 67 15.63 13.12 -12.47
CA TYR A 67 16.73 13.36 -13.38
C TYR A 67 16.91 12.15 -14.31
N THR A 68 17.33 12.40 -15.54
CA THR A 68 17.70 11.35 -16.49
C THR A 68 19.05 11.73 -17.09
N MET A 69 19.95 10.76 -17.16
CA MET A 69 21.29 10.97 -17.67
C MET A 69 21.30 11.09 -19.19
N ASN A 70 22.20 11.89 -19.74
CA ASN A 70 22.43 11.91 -21.19
C ASN A 70 23.27 10.69 -21.60
N THR A 71 22.61 9.59 -21.92
CA THR A 71 23.24 8.32 -22.28
C THR A 71 23.66 8.24 -23.75
N ASP A 72 23.07 9.05 -24.62
CA ASP A 72 23.35 9.05 -26.07
C ASP A 72 24.80 9.49 -26.34
N ASN A 73 25.28 10.45 -25.56
CA ASN A 73 26.65 10.96 -25.66
C ASN A 73 27.65 10.19 -24.78
N MET A 74 27.22 9.15 -24.05
CA MET A 74 28.14 8.35 -23.24
C MET A 74 28.99 7.44 -24.12
N ARG A 75 30.30 7.58 -23.97
CA ARG A 75 31.29 6.67 -24.55
C ARG A 75 31.16 5.28 -23.91
N THR A 76 31.73 4.26 -24.56
CA THR A 76 31.79 2.90 -24.02
C THR A 76 33.03 2.72 -23.14
N SER A 77 33.09 1.60 -22.40
CA SER A 77 34.20 1.29 -21.48
C SER A 77 35.58 1.31 -22.13
N GLY A 78 35.69 0.94 -23.41
CA GLY A 78 36.96 1.01 -24.15
C GLY A 78 37.47 2.42 -24.45
N ASN A 79 36.63 3.45 -24.29
CA ASN A 79 36.92 4.84 -24.68
C ASN A 79 36.67 5.86 -23.56
N THR A 80 36.54 5.40 -22.32
CA THR A 80 36.21 6.21 -21.14
C THR A 80 37.27 6.02 -20.07
N LEU A 81 37.78 7.11 -19.48
CA LEU A 81 38.70 7.01 -18.36
C LEU A 81 37.96 6.48 -17.13
N TRP A 82 38.61 5.63 -16.35
CA TRP A 82 37.99 5.01 -15.19
C TRP A 82 37.42 6.02 -14.15
N PRO A 83 38.00 7.22 -13.93
CA PRO A 83 37.40 8.20 -13.01
C PRO A 83 36.06 8.74 -13.54
N ASP A 84 35.93 8.93 -14.86
CA ASP A 84 34.68 9.39 -15.48
C ASP A 84 33.60 8.30 -15.37
N ALA A 85 33.97 7.04 -15.63
CA ALA A 85 33.07 5.90 -15.46
C ALA A 85 32.61 5.73 -14.01
N LYS A 86 33.51 5.94 -13.04
CA LYS A 86 33.20 5.95 -11.60
C LYS A 86 32.22 7.07 -11.25
N ASN A 87 32.46 8.29 -11.71
CA ASN A 87 31.58 9.44 -11.48
C ASN A 87 30.16 9.18 -12.01
N ILE A 88 30.04 8.57 -13.19
CA ILE A 88 28.73 8.20 -13.74
C ILE A 88 28.04 7.17 -12.85
N LEU A 89 28.74 6.12 -12.39
CA LEU A 89 28.16 5.13 -11.47
C LEU A 89 27.74 5.73 -10.13
N GLU A 90 28.55 6.63 -9.55
CA GLU A 90 28.18 7.36 -8.33
C GLU A 90 26.93 8.22 -8.55
N SER A 91 26.84 8.88 -9.71
CA SER A 91 25.64 9.62 -10.10
C SER A 91 24.42 8.72 -10.26
N VAL A 92 24.60 7.50 -10.81
CA VAL A 92 23.51 6.51 -10.95
C VAL A 92 23.05 6.08 -9.56
N LEU A 93 23.99 5.80 -8.65
CA LEU A 93 23.68 5.39 -7.28
C LEU A 93 22.84 6.44 -6.56
N VAL A 94 23.30 7.69 -6.55
CA VAL A 94 22.60 8.82 -5.91
C VAL A 94 21.21 9.01 -6.52
N SER A 95 21.11 9.02 -7.85
CA SER A 95 19.84 9.23 -8.54
C SER A 95 18.86 8.08 -8.31
N THR A 96 19.35 6.85 -8.19
CA THR A 96 18.55 5.67 -7.85
C THR A 96 18.05 5.73 -6.40
N ARG A 97 18.89 6.14 -5.45
CA ARG A 97 18.47 6.35 -4.05
C ARG A 97 17.39 7.42 -3.91
N PHE A 98 17.48 8.53 -4.66
CA PHE A 98 16.41 9.53 -4.71
C PHE A 98 15.10 8.97 -5.30
N LEU A 99 15.20 8.17 -6.35
CA LEU A 99 14.03 7.50 -6.94
C LEU A 99 13.37 6.55 -5.92
N ILE A 100 14.16 5.72 -5.22
CA ILE A 100 13.69 4.83 -4.14
C ILE A 100 12.93 5.63 -3.08
N SER A 101 13.54 6.69 -2.54
CA SER A 101 12.92 7.51 -1.50
C SER A 101 11.61 8.14 -1.95
N SER A 102 11.53 8.58 -3.22
CA SER A 102 10.30 9.15 -3.78
C SER A 102 9.19 8.10 -3.91
N LEU A 103 9.54 6.88 -4.35
CA LEU A 103 8.58 5.77 -4.46
C LEU A 103 8.10 5.28 -3.08
N GLU A 104 8.98 5.23 -2.08
CA GLU A 104 8.64 4.86 -0.69
C GLU A 104 7.69 5.87 -0.05
N SER A 105 8.00 7.16 -0.15
CA SER A 105 7.16 8.23 0.42
C SER A 105 5.71 8.17 -0.07
N GLN A 106 5.50 7.80 -1.33
CA GLN A 106 4.14 7.68 -1.89
C GLN A 106 3.38 6.46 -1.34
N ILE A 107 4.09 5.36 -1.02
CA ILE A 107 3.49 4.19 -0.37
C ILE A 107 3.16 4.51 1.10
N ASP A 108 4.08 5.17 1.80
CA ASP A 108 3.90 5.54 3.21
C ASP A 108 2.69 6.45 3.39
N PHE A 109 2.54 7.46 2.52
CA PHE A 109 1.37 8.34 2.53
C PHE A 109 0.04 7.57 2.41
N VAL A 110 -0.05 6.57 1.52
CA VAL A 110 -1.25 5.74 1.40
C VAL A 110 -1.49 4.93 2.68
N SER A 111 -0.44 4.38 3.29
CA SER A 111 -0.56 3.64 4.55
C SER A 111 -1.07 4.53 5.69
N GLU A 112 -0.52 5.75 5.82
CA GLU A 112 -0.93 6.74 6.82
C GLU A 112 -2.40 7.14 6.65
N GLU A 113 -2.86 7.35 5.41
CA GLU A 113 -4.26 7.68 5.15
C GLU A 113 -5.22 6.53 5.54
N ILE A 114 -4.80 5.29 5.35
CA ILE A 114 -5.56 4.12 5.80
C ILE A 114 -5.63 4.10 7.33
N ASP A 115 -4.52 4.40 8.02
CA ASP A 115 -4.51 4.53 9.49
C ASP A 115 -5.41 5.67 9.95
N ASN A 116 -5.42 6.80 9.25
CA ASN A 116 -6.28 7.93 9.55
C ASN A 116 -7.77 7.57 9.44
N VAL A 117 -8.17 6.78 8.44
CA VAL A 117 -9.54 6.26 8.31
C VAL A 117 -9.86 5.32 9.48
N GLY A 118 -9.00 4.34 9.76
CA GLY A 118 -9.20 3.38 10.85
C GLY A 118 -9.31 4.06 12.22
N ASN A 119 -8.40 5.00 12.52
CA ASN A 119 -8.39 5.77 13.76
C ASN A 119 -9.62 6.68 13.88
N PHE A 120 -10.06 7.28 12.77
CA PHE A 120 -11.28 8.09 12.77
C PHE A 120 -12.51 7.24 13.13
N ILE A 121 -12.68 6.07 12.51
CA ILE A 121 -13.78 5.15 12.85
C ILE A 121 -13.64 4.70 14.31
N LYS A 122 -12.46 4.23 14.72
CA LYS A 122 -12.21 3.73 16.08
C LYS A 122 -12.57 4.76 17.16
N THR A 123 -12.26 6.03 16.94
CA THR A 123 -12.48 7.11 17.93
C THR A 123 -13.88 7.70 17.91
N LYS A 124 -14.63 7.58 16.79
CA LYS A 124 -15.93 8.25 16.63
C LYS A 124 -17.12 7.30 16.60
N LEU A 125 -16.94 6.05 16.17
CA LEU A 125 -18.05 5.12 15.93
C LEU A 125 -18.92 4.86 17.15
N ARG A 126 -18.32 4.70 18.34
CA ARG A 126 -19.08 4.52 19.58
C ARG A 126 -20.01 5.71 19.88
N ASN A 127 -19.58 6.93 19.58
CA ASN A 127 -20.30 8.16 19.94
C ASN A 127 -21.57 8.39 19.09
N VAL A 128 -21.66 7.74 17.92
CA VAL A 128 -22.81 7.86 17.02
C VAL A 128 -23.80 6.69 17.16
N ILE A 129 -23.47 5.68 17.97
CA ILE A 129 -24.31 4.52 18.24
C ILE A 129 -24.92 4.67 19.64
N PHE A 130 -26.19 5.07 19.71
CA PHE A 130 -26.87 5.33 20.99
C PHE A 130 -27.40 4.05 21.65
N GLU A 131 -27.94 3.14 20.85
CA GLU A 131 -28.48 1.86 21.31
C GLU A 131 -27.52 0.71 20.97
N ILE A 132 -27.59 -0.38 21.73
CA ILE A 132 -26.80 -1.58 21.43
C ILE A 132 -27.23 -2.10 20.04
N PRO A 133 -26.31 -2.16 19.06
CA PRO A 133 -26.65 -2.58 17.71
C PRO A 133 -27.07 -4.05 17.70
N SER A 134 -28.09 -4.34 16.89
CA SER A 134 -28.65 -5.69 16.77
C SER A 134 -28.06 -6.46 15.58
N LYS A 135 -27.62 -5.73 14.56
CA LYS A 135 -27.10 -6.23 13.28
C LYS A 135 -25.97 -5.34 12.76
N GLU A 136 -25.12 -5.90 11.90
CA GLU A 136 -24.00 -5.17 11.26
C GLU A 136 -24.45 -3.93 10.50
N LYS A 137 -25.63 -3.98 9.88
CA LYS A 137 -26.22 -2.83 9.18
C LYS A 137 -26.38 -1.58 10.06
N ASP A 138 -26.62 -1.74 11.37
CA ASP A 138 -26.73 -0.61 12.30
C ASP A 138 -25.38 0.12 12.42
N ILE A 139 -24.29 -0.65 12.47
CA ILE A 139 -22.92 -0.14 12.54
C ILE A 139 -22.49 0.44 11.20
N GLN A 140 -22.82 -0.21 10.09
CA GLN A 140 -22.56 0.32 8.75
C GLN A 140 -23.23 1.68 8.55
N ASN A 141 -24.50 1.83 8.95
CA ASN A 141 -25.20 3.12 8.89
C ASN A 141 -24.47 4.19 9.72
N ALA A 142 -23.96 3.82 10.89
CA ALA A 142 -23.20 4.72 11.74
C ALA A 142 -21.87 5.14 11.10
N ILE A 143 -21.14 4.23 10.45
CA ILE A 143 -19.92 4.54 9.69
C ILE A 143 -20.24 5.45 8.50
N GLU A 144 -21.32 5.17 7.75
CA GLU A 144 -21.73 6.01 6.62
C GLU A 144 -22.05 7.43 7.09
N ASN A 145 -22.76 7.59 8.22
CA ASN A 145 -23.01 8.89 8.83
C ASN A 145 -21.72 9.61 9.26
N LEU A 146 -20.72 8.89 9.75
CA LEU A 146 -19.42 9.47 10.09
C LEU A 146 -18.66 9.96 8.86
N PHE A 147 -18.70 9.21 7.75
CA PHE A 147 -18.08 9.63 6.49
C PHE A 147 -18.75 10.89 5.94
N ILE A 148 -20.09 10.90 5.89
CA ILE A 148 -20.85 12.09 5.49
C ILE A 148 -20.52 13.28 6.41
N GLY A 149 -20.50 13.07 7.73
CA GLY A 149 -20.18 14.11 8.70
C GLY A 149 -18.73 14.64 8.61
N LYS A 150 -17.80 13.83 8.07
CA LYS A 150 -16.42 14.23 7.76
C LYS A 150 -16.32 14.98 6.42
N GLY A 151 -17.40 15.02 5.64
CA GLY A 151 -17.45 15.65 4.31
C GLY A 151 -17.02 14.74 3.17
N TYR A 152 -17.12 13.41 3.34
CA TYR A 152 -16.88 12.47 2.24
C TYR A 152 -18.12 12.35 1.35
N ASP A 153 -17.90 12.39 0.04
CA ASP A 153 -18.95 12.25 -0.95
C ASP A 153 -19.07 10.79 -1.43
N LYS A 154 -20.28 10.23 -1.39
CA LYS A 154 -20.59 8.91 -1.92
C LYS A 154 -20.41 8.89 -3.46
N GLY A 155 -19.76 7.88 -4.00
CA GLY A 155 -19.40 7.78 -5.42
C GLY A 155 -18.15 8.56 -5.81
N ILE A 156 -17.53 9.30 -4.88
CA ILE A 156 -16.29 10.06 -5.12
C ILE A 156 -15.20 9.61 -4.14
N ASP A 157 -15.49 9.69 -2.84
CA ASP A 157 -14.55 9.35 -1.78
C ASP A 157 -14.75 7.91 -1.30
N TYR A 158 -16.01 7.49 -1.16
CA TYR A 158 -16.36 6.13 -0.77
C TYR A 158 -17.60 5.63 -1.51
N ASP A 159 -17.77 4.32 -1.56
CA ASP A 159 -19.03 3.68 -1.94
C ASP A 159 -19.39 2.60 -0.92
N ARG A 160 -20.67 2.22 -0.88
CA ARG A 160 -21.24 1.25 0.06
C ARG A 160 -21.85 0.08 -0.71
N GLU A 161 -21.56 -1.15 -0.28
CA GLU A 161 -22.10 -2.39 -0.86
C GLU A 161 -21.88 -2.49 -2.39
N THR A 162 -20.76 -1.94 -2.86
CA THR A 162 -20.35 -1.92 -4.26
C THR A 162 -19.00 -2.59 -4.46
N GLY A 163 -18.66 -2.92 -5.72
CA GLY A 163 -17.42 -3.63 -6.02
C GLY A 163 -17.59 -5.14 -5.92
N LYS A 164 -18.77 -5.64 -6.33
CA LYS A 164 -19.09 -7.06 -6.36
C LYS A 164 -18.11 -7.84 -7.23
N PHE A 165 -17.67 -9.00 -6.76
CA PHE A 165 -16.84 -9.90 -7.54
C PHE A 165 -17.10 -11.35 -7.18
N ASN A 166 -16.79 -12.23 -8.13
CA ASN A 166 -16.89 -13.67 -7.93
C ASN A 166 -15.52 -14.24 -7.55
N PHE A 167 -15.47 -14.98 -6.45
CA PHE A 167 -14.29 -15.73 -6.04
C PHE A 167 -14.70 -17.13 -5.58
N SER A 168 -14.07 -18.15 -6.16
CA SER A 168 -14.36 -19.57 -5.84
C SER A 168 -15.86 -19.92 -5.88
N GLY A 169 -16.60 -19.37 -6.84
CA GLY A 169 -18.03 -19.62 -7.03
C GLY A 169 -18.97 -18.91 -6.03
N ARG A 170 -18.46 -18.02 -5.17
CA ARG A 170 -19.26 -17.14 -4.30
C ARG A 170 -19.13 -15.68 -4.74
N GLU A 171 -20.23 -14.94 -4.61
CA GLU A 171 -20.25 -13.48 -4.76
C GLU A 171 -19.80 -12.85 -3.43
N TYR A 172 -18.84 -11.93 -3.51
CA TYR A 172 -18.35 -11.14 -2.37
C TYR A 172 -18.65 -9.66 -2.62
N ILE A 173 -19.09 -8.96 -1.58
CA ILE A 173 -19.42 -7.54 -1.61
C ILE A 173 -18.92 -6.92 -0.31
N PRO A 174 -17.90 -6.05 -0.36
CA PRO A 174 -17.48 -5.34 0.84
C PRO A 174 -18.52 -4.33 1.29
N ASP A 175 -18.61 -4.09 2.60
CA ASP A 175 -19.54 -3.11 3.16
C ASP A 175 -19.25 -1.70 2.65
N PHE A 176 -17.97 -1.31 2.64
CA PHE A 176 -17.52 -0.06 2.03
C PHE A 176 -16.26 -0.25 1.22
N ILE A 177 -16.09 0.62 0.24
CA ILE A 177 -14.81 0.82 -0.44
C ILE A 177 -14.43 2.29 -0.37
N ILE A 178 -13.14 2.56 -0.21
CA ILE A 178 -12.56 3.89 -0.41
C ILE A 178 -11.63 3.75 -1.62
N PRO A 179 -12.12 3.95 -2.86
CA PRO A 179 -11.38 3.63 -4.07
C PRO A 179 -10.03 4.34 -4.14
N LYS A 180 -9.96 5.56 -3.58
CA LYS A 180 -8.75 6.37 -3.58
C LYS A 180 -7.59 5.75 -2.77
N LEU A 181 -7.93 5.02 -1.72
CA LEU A 181 -6.97 4.32 -0.85
C LEU A 181 -6.87 2.82 -1.18
N ARG A 182 -7.72 2.31 -2.08
CA ARG A 182 -7.93 0.88 -2.38
C ARG A 182 -8.10 0.01 -1.16
N ILE A 183 -8.85 0.53 -0.21
CA ILE A 183 -9.27 -0.24 0.93
C ILE A 183 -10.72 -0.63 0.75
N CYS A 184 -11.01 -1.88 1.10
CA CYS A 184 -12.35 -2.24 1.51
C CYS A 184 -12.43 -2.21 3.04
N ILE A 185 -13.63 -1.93 3.52
CA ILE A 185 -13.96 -1.95 4.94
C ILE A 185 -15.06 -3.00 5.10
N GLU A 186 -14.88 -3.88 6.06
CA GLU A 186 -15.81 -4.95 6.38
C GLU A 186 -16.17 -4.83 7.86
N VAL A 187 -17.47 -4.82 8.18
CA VAL A 187 -17.98 -4.64 9.53
C VAL A 187 -18.44 -5.98 10.08
N LYS A 188 -18.01 -6.34 11.29
CA LYS A 188 -18.55 -7.49 12.02
C LYS A 188 -19.08 -7.06 13.38
N LEU A 189 -20.24 -7.60 13.77
CA LEU A 189 -20.84 -7.38 15.09
C LEU A 189 -20.61 -8.61 15.97
N LEU A 190 -19.85 -8.43 17.04
CA LEU A 190 -19.70 -9.45 18.06
C LEU A 190 -20.65 -9.17 19.22
N ASN A 191 -21.81 -9.84 19.20
CA ASN A 191 -22.86 -9.74 20.22
C ASN A 191 -23.17 -11.03 20.97
N ASP A 192 -22.47 -12.11 20.67
CA ASP A 192 -22.57 -13.39 21.37
C ASP A 192 -21.19 -14.05 21.47
N ARG A 193 -20.84 -14.56 22.66
CA ARG A 193 -19.57 -15.27 22.90
C ARG A 193 -19.39 -16.47 21.96
N ASN A 194 -20.48 -17.16 21.63
CA ASN A 194 -20.45 -18.31 20.73
C ASN A 194 -20.13 -17.94 19.29
N LYS A 195 -20.21 -16.65 18.92
CA LYS A 195 -19.89 -16.16 17.58
C LYS A 195 -18.42 -15.79 17.39
N LYS A 196 -17.59 -15.77 18.45
CA LYS A 196 -16.16 -15.38 18.36
C LYS A 196 -15.43 -16.17 17.27
N SER A 197 -15.44 -17.50 17.36
CA SER A 197 -14.75 -18.37 16.39
C SER A 197 -15.35 -18.25 14.99
N LYS A 198 -16.67 -18.15 14.88
CA LYS A 198 -17.37 -17.99 13.60
C LYS A 198 -16.96 -16.70 12.88
N ILE A 199 -16.87 -15.59 13.63
CA ILE A 199 -16.43 -14.31 13.08
C ILE A 199 -14.97 -14.39 12.59
N ILE A 200 -14.09 -15.06 13.34
CA ILE A 200 -12.69 -15.26 12.93
C ILE A 200 -12.63 -16.09 11.62
N GLU A 201 -13.45 -17.13 11.49
CA GLU A 201 -13.54 -17.92 10.26
C GLU A 201 -14.06 -17.10 9.07
N GLU A 202 -15.12 -16.31 9.28
CA GLU A 202 -15.68 -15.40 8.26
C GLU A 202 -14.63 -14.37 7.82
N ILE A 203 -13.93 -13.74 8.76
CA ILE A 203 -12.86 -12.77 8.49
C ILE A 203 -11.74 -13.40 7.64
N ASN A 204 -11.28 -14.61 7.97
CA ASN A 204 -10.21 -15.27 7.20
C ASN A 204 -10.64 -15.62 5.76
N ALA A 205 -11.91 -16.02 5.58
CA ALA A 205 -12.46 -16.24 4.25
C ALA A 205 -12.53 -14.93 3.45
N ASP A 206 -12.99 -13.85 4.09
CA ASP A 206 -13.09 -12.51 3.51
C ASP A 206 -11.70 -11.96 3.13
N ILE A 207 -10.68 -12.12 3.99
CA ILE A 207 -9.28 -11.77 3.69
C ILE A 207 -8.83 -12.45 2.39
N THR A 208 -9.05 -13.76 2.29
CA THR A 208 -8.61 -14.56 1.14
C THR A 208 -9.24 -14.07 -0.17
N ALA A 209 -10.51 -13.66 -0.13
CA ALA A 209 -11.24 -13.15 -1.29
C ALA A 209 -10.87 -11.69 -1.60
N TYR A 210 -10.96 -10.79 -0.62
CA TYR A 210 -10.77 -9.35 -0.80
C TYR A 210 -9.35 -8.98 -1.21
N GLN A 211 -8.31 -9.67 -0.70
CA GLN A 211 -6.92 -9.40 -1.08
C GLN A 211 -6.60 -9.73 -2.56
N LYS A 212 -7.53 -10.33 -3.32
CA LYS A 212 -7.39 -10.46 -4.78
C LYS A 212 -7.64 -9.17 -5.52
N ILE A 213 -8.38 -8.24 -4.91
CA ILE A 213 -8.83 -6.99 -5.53
C ILE A 213 -8.29 -5.78 -4.79
N TYR A 214 -8.36 -5.79 -3.46
CA TYR A 214 -7.95 -4.68 -2.61
C TYR A 214 -6.56 -4.91 -2.05
N GLU A 215 -5.77 -3.83 -1.96
CA GLU A 215 -4.43 -3.90 -1.39
C GLU A 215 -4.46 -3.92 0.13
N SER A 216 -5.52 -3.38 0.72
CA SER A 216 -5.74 -3.48 2.16
C SER A 216 -7.19 -3.69 2.51
N VAL A 217 -7.40 -4.37 3.63
CA VAL A 217 -8.72 -4.68 4.18
C VAL A 217 -8.74 -4.15 5.61
N LEU A 218 -9.72 -3.29 5.91
CA LEU A 218 -9.96 -2.78 7.26
C LEU A 218 -11.18 -3.50 7.86
N PHE A 219 -10.94 -4.36 8.85
CA PHE A 219 -12.02 -4.96 9.62
C PHE A 219 -12.41 -4.07 10.78
N VAL A 220 -13.70 -3.76 10.89
CA VAL A 220 -14.29 -3.02 12.00
C VAL A 220 -15.11 -3.98 12.85
N ILE A 221 -14.57 -4.36 14.00
CA ILE A 221 -15.22 -5.25 14.94
C ILE A 221 -15.90 -4.41 16.01
N TYR A 222 -17.23 -4.41 16.00
CA TYR A 222 -17.99 -3.78 17.07
C TYR A 222 -18.28 -4.82 18.16
N ASP A 223 -17.71 -4.61 19.34
CA ASP A 223 -17.76 -5.55 20.47
C ASP A 223 -18.63 -5.01 21.60
N ILE A 224 -19.62 -5.78 22.04
CA ILE A 224 -20.48 -5.40 23.18
C ILE A 224 -19.92 -5.82 24.54
N GLY A 225 -18.61 -6.13 24.62
CA GLY A 225 -17.92 -6.53 25.86
C GLY A 225 -17.57 -8.02 25.94
N ILE A 226 -17.45 -8.68 24.79
CA ILE A 226 -17.05 -10.10 24.68
C ILE A 226 -15.53 -10.24 24.61
N ILE A 227 -14.83 -9.33 23.93
CA ILE A 227 -13.37 -9.40 23.77
C ILE A 227 -12.70 -8.85 25.03
N ARG A 228 -12.10 -9.76 25.79
CA ARG A 228 -11.30 -9.43 26.98
C ARG A 228 -9.88 -9.02 26.62
N ASP A 229 -9.24 -9.81 25.76
CA ASP A 229 -7.89 -9.57 25.27
C ASP A 229 -7.92 -9.22 23.78
N GLU A 230 -7.74 -7.94 23.48
CA GLU A 230 -7.71 -7.41 22.11
C GLU A 230 -6.46 -7.87 21.35
N ILE A 231 -5.34 -8.10 22.06
CA ILE A 231 -4.07 -8.51 21.46
C ILE A 231 -4.17 -9.95 20.97
N GLU A 232 -4.71 -10.85 21.81
CA GLU A 232 -4.97 -12.24 21.42
C GLU A 232 -5.91 -12.29 20.21
N PHE A 233 -7.01 -11.52 20.24
CA PHE A 233 -7.98 -11.51 19.15
C PHE A 233 -7.40 -10.99 17.83
N SER A 234 -6.58 -9.93 17.89
CA SER A 234 -6.02 -9.30 16.69
C SER A 234 -4.88 -10.11 16.08
N ARG A 235 -4.09 -10.84 16.89
CA ARG A 235 -2.92 -11.59 16.44
C ARG A 235 -3.24 -12.61 15.35
N ASP A 236 -4.37 -13.32 15.47
CA ASP A 236 -4.76 -14.35 14.50
C ASP A 236 -5.17 -13.76 13.14
N ILE A 237 -5.55 -12.48 13.11
CA ILE A 237 -6.11 -11.81 11.94
C ILE A 237 -5.04 -10.94 11.25
N GLU A 238 -4.28 -10.16 12.02
CA GLU A 238 -3.30 -9.19 11.52
C GLU A 238 -1.97 -9.80 11.05
N ASN A 239 -1.79 -11.13 11.16
CA ASN A 239 -0.64 -11.82 10.54
C ASN A 239 -0.61 -11.70 9.02
N HIS A 240 -1.70 -11.26 8.38
CA HIS A 240 -1.79 -11.05 6.94
C HIS A 240 -1.37 -9.61 6.57
N SER A 241 -0.34 -9.49 5.72
CA SER A 241 0.07 -8.19 5.18
C SER A 241 -1.09 -7.46 4.50
N GLY A 242 -1.28 -6.18 4.83
CA GLY A 242 -2.38 -5.37 4.28
C GLY A 242 -3.73 -5.57 4.97
N VAL A 243 -3.81 -6.35 6.05
CA VAL A 243 -5.01 -6.43 6.88
C VAL A 243 -4.81 -5.57 8.12
N LYS A 244 -5.81 -4.74 8.44
CA LYS A 244 -5.88 -3.97 9.69
C LYS A 244 -7.17 -4.31 10.40
N LEU A 245 -7.11 -4.45 11.72
CA LEU A 245 -8.29 -4.72 12.54
C LEU A 245 -8.46 -3.62 13.58
N ILE A 246 -9.66 -3.04 13.64
CA ILE A 246 -10.05 -2.12 14.70
C ILE A 246 -11.18 -2.72 15.51
N ILE A 247 -11.01 -2.71 16.83
CA ILE A 247 -12.05 -3.12 17.78
C ILE A 247 -12.63 -1.85 18.39
N VAL A 248 -13.95 -1.72 18.32
CA VAL A 248 -14.73 -0.64 18.92
C VAL A 248 -15.66 -1.25 19.95
N LYS A 249 -15.45 -0.89 21.22
CA LYS A 249 -16.28 -1.36 22.33
C LYS A 249 -17.54 -0.50 22.47
N HIS A 250 -18.68 -1.15 22.70
CA HIS A 250 -19.91 -0.51 23.14
C HIS A 250 -19.79 0.03 24.57
#